data_AF-A0A6P8QBH7-F1
#
_entry.id   AF-A0A6P8QBH7-F1
#
_cell.length_a   1.000
_cell.length_b   1.000
_cell.length_c   1.000
_cell.angle_alpha   90.00
_cell.angle_beta   90.00
_cell.angle_gamma   90.00
#
_symmetry.space_group_name_H-M   'P 1'
#
loop_
_entity.id
_entity.type
_entity.pdbx_description
1 polymer ?
#
loop_
_entity_poly.entity_id
_entity_poly.type
_entity_poly.pdbx_seq_one_letter_code
_entity_poly.pdbx_strand_id
1 'polypeptide(L)'
;MAPFQPVLKLAVKHSALFGYGTLSLLAAGGEQLFSAVVFRCPCNSWSFRYAMVFLLVPALLLLLLGYILSRRMWKLFTGCCGSPNHRLYGGDKCRQSLWVFCQVTAGVALAPLTWIASALLNTTFFECAVSGNPNLTLGEPLCLNKKPECQEQVSRLPCANILPLDLEKSQVEEMLLRLRAESQVLGWILIAFILTLGLVFMCLSHCCSPVSFLQLKFWKTYLQKEQDLFEQKAKEHACELAERNLKSFFESTKPSPFLSPSTKSWQQVSSLYSFNPNGQHYSMLHKYVECAEGNSSIQHSEGEEIPPIVLGFVDHCEESGF
;
A
#
# COMPACT_ATOMS: atom_id res chain seq x y z
N MET A 1 -35.87 -7.84 0.72
CA MET A 1 -34.54 -7.46 0.17
C MET A 1 -34.18 -5.98 0.42
N ALA A 2 -34.63 -5.35 1.52
CA ALA A 2 -34.40 -3.92 1.80
C ALA A 2 -33.29 -3.53 2.83
N PRO A 3 -32.73 -4.42 3.70
CA PRO A 3 -31.74 -3.97 4.69
C PRO A 3 -30.31 -3.84 4.12
N PHE A 4 -30.04 -4.39 2.94
CA PHE A 4 -28.71 -4.35 2.33
C PHE A 4 -28.39 -3.00 1.68
N GLN A 5 -29.38 -2.24 1.21
CA GLN A 5 -29.16 -0.95 0.56
C GLN A 5 -28.48 0.09 1.47
N PRO A 6 -28.89 0.29 2.74
CA PRO A 6 -28.21 1.24 3.63
C PRO A 6 -26.80 0.78 4.02
N VAL A 7 -26.58 -0.53 4.21
CA VAL A 7 -25.25 -1.10 4.49
C VAL A 7 -24.33 -0.98 3.28
N LEU A 8 -24.85 -1.24 2.07
CA LEU A 8 -24.12 -1.07 0.82
C LEU A 8 -23.79 0.41 0.58
N LYS A 9 -24.73 1.34 0.84
CA LYS A 9 -24.48 2.79 0.77
C LYS A 9 -23.42 3.23 1.78
N LEU A 10 -23.41 2.68 2.99
CA LEU A 10 -22.39 2.98 4.00
C LEU A 10 -21.03 2.39 3.61
N ALA A 11 -21.01 1.17 3.07
CA ALA A 11 -19.80 0.50 2.59
C ALA A 11 -19.19 1.20 1.37
N VAL A 12 -20.03 1.72 0.46
CA VAL A 12 -19.60 2.54 -0.69
C VAL A 12 -19.16 3.93 -0.24
N LYS A 13 -19.83 4.54 0.75
CA LYS A 13 -19.47 5.85 1.33
C LYS A 13 -18.17 5.85 2.14
N HIS A 14 -17.77 4.68 2.64
CA HIS A 14 -16.50 4.49 3.34
C HIS A 14 -15.69 3.37 2.66
N SER A 15 -15.72 3.30 1.33
CA SER A 15 -15.07 2.28 0.51
C SER A 15 -13.58 2.09 0.84
N ALA A 16 -12.87 3.15 1.23
CA ALA A 16 -11.48 3.08 1.68
C ALA A 16 -11.34 2.43 3.07
N LEU A 17 -12.19 2.79 4.03
CA LEU A 17 -12.20 2.18 5.37
C LEU A 17 -12.65 0.70 5.29
N PHE A 18 -13.62 0.41 4.42
CA PHE A 18 -14.04 -0.95 4.11
C PHE A 18 -12.97 -1.70 3.29
N GLY A 19 -12.23 -1.04 2.41
CA GLY A 19 -11.12 -1.62 1.66
C GLY A 19 -9.98 -2.02 2.59
N TYR A 20 -9.49 -1.10 3.42
CA TYR A 20 -8.46 -1.38 4.42
C TYR A 20 -8.97 -2.35 5.50
N GLY A 21 -10.23 -2.26 5.90
CA GLY A 21 -10.87 -3.17 6.85
C GLY A 21 -11.04 -4.59 6.30
N THR A 22 -11.44 -4.75 5.03
CA THR A 22 -11.55 -6.05 4.36
C THR A 22 -10.18 -6.65 4.08
N LEU A 23 -9.19 -5.86 3.65
CA LEU A 23 -7.79 -6.30 3.53
C LEU A 23 -7.23 -6.74 4.89
N SER A 24 -7.52 -6.01 5.96
CA SER A 24 -7.12 -6.37 7.33
C SER A 24 -7.82 -7.63 7.82
N LEU A 25 -9.13 -7.78 7.57
CA LEU A 25 -9.90 -8.99 7.89
C LEU A 25 -9.43 -10.20 7.08
N LEU A 26 -9.06 -10.01 5.82
CA LEU A 26 -8.54 -11.06 4.96
C LEU A 26 -7.13 -11.48 5.41
N ALA A 27 -6.30 -10.53 5.82
CA ALA A 27 -4.98 -10.82 6.40
C ALA A 27 -5.12 -11.58 7.73
N ALA A 28 -6.00 -11.13 8.62
CA ALA A 28 -6.27 -11.80 9.90
C ALA A 28 -6.91 -13.19 9.72
N GLY A 29 -7.87 -13.32 8.80
CA GLY A 29 -8.50 -14.61 8.47
C GLY A 29 -7.55 -15.57 7.78
N GLY A 30 -6.66 -15.06 6.93
CA GLY A 30 -5.56 -15.83 6.35
C GLY A 30 -4.61 -16.33 7.43
N GLU A 31 -4.26 -15.51 8.41
CA GLU A 31 -3.37 -15.87 9.52
C GLU A 31 -3.96 -17.03 10.33
N GLN A 32 -5.25 -16.94 10.70
CA GLN A 32 -5.95 -18.01 11.40
C GLN A 32 -5.98 -19.32 10.60
N LEU A 33 -6.15 -19.23 9.27
CA LEU A 33 -6.15 -20.41 8.40
C LEU A 33 -4.75 -21.04 8.26
N PHE A 34 -3.71 -20.23 8.04
CA PHE A 34 -2.33 -20.71 7.89
C PHE A 34 -1.76 -21.27 9.21
N SER A 35 -2.05 -20.62 10.34
CA SER A 35 -1.63 -21.10 11.66
C SER A 35 -2.37 -22.37 12.08
N ALA A 36 -3.66 -22.52 11.75
CA ALA A 36 -4.42 -23.70 12.16
C ALA A 36 -4.17 -24.93 11.26
N VAL A 37 -3.85 -24.74 9.98
CA VAL A 37 -3.81 -25.83 9.00
C VAL A 37 -2.38 -26.26 8.63
N VAL A 38 -1.43 -25.32 8.57
CA VAL A 38 -0.10 -25.58 7.95
C VAL A 38 1.05 -25.48 8.95
N PHE A 39 0.94 -24.60 9.95
CA PHE A 39 2.05 -24.36 10.86
C PHE A 39 2.19 -25.43 11.95
N ARG A 40 3.29 -26.16 11.92
CA ARG A 40 3.78 -26.96 13.06
C ARG A 40 5.24 -26.63 13.30
N CYS A 41 5.56 -26.13 14.49
CA CYS A 41 6.92 -25.77 14.83
C CYS A 41 7.83 -27.02 14.83
N PRO A 42 8.91 -27.06 14.03
CA PRO A 42 9.89 -28.11 14.16
C PRO A 42 10.70 -27.87 15.44
N CYS A 43 10.84 -28.87 16.32
CA CYS A 43 11.60 -28.75 17.57
C CYS A 43 13.07 -29.16 17.39
N ASN A 44 13.78 -28.40 16.56
CA ASN A 44 15.19 -28.57 16.22
C ASN A 44 15.84 -27.21 15.91
N SER A 45 17.09 -27.19 15.46
CA SER A 45 17.80 -25.93 15.12
C SER A 45 17.19 -25.12 13.96
N TRP A 46 16.15 -25.62 13.29
CA TRP A 46 15.43 -24.91 12.23
C TRP A 46 14.21 -24.12 12.73
N SER A 47 13.80 -24.22 14.01
CA SER A 47 12.61 -23.53 14.54
C SER A 47 12.59 -22.03 14.20
N PHE A 48 13.72 -21.34 14.42
CA PHE A 48 13.84 -19.91 14.16
C PHE A 48 13.63 -19.56 12.68
N ARG A 49 14.35 -20.25 11.77
CA ARG A 49 14.23 -20.00 10.33
C ARG A 49 12.82 -20.32 9.82
N TYR A 50 12.25 -21.43 10.28
CA TYR A 50 10.89 -21.84 9.92
C TYR A 50 9.86 -20.78 10.34
N ALA A 51 9.89 -20.36 11.60
CA ALA A 51 8.98 -19.34 12.11
C ALA A 51 9.11 -17.99 11.38
N MET A 52 10.34 -17.53 11.12
CA MET A 52 10.58 -16.26 10.41
C MET A 52 10.07 -16.28 8.97
N VAL A 53 10.16 -17.42 8.28
CA VAL A 53 9.58 -17.58 6.93
C VAL A 53 8.06 -17.41 6.97
N PHE A 54 7.37 -18.08 7.90
CA PHE A 54 5.91 -17.98 8.03
C PHE A 54 5.44 -16.61 8.51
N LEU A 55 6.27 -15.88 9.27
CA LEU A 55 5.99 -14.51 9.67
C LEU A 55 6.20 -13.51 8.52
N LEU A 56 7.35 -13.56 7.83
CA LEU A 56 7.81 -12.52 6.92
C LEU A 56 7.42 -12.74 5.45
N VAL A 57 7.32 -13.99 4.98
CA VAL A 57 7.00 -14.24 3.56
C VAL A 57 5.58 -13.79 3.20
N PRO A 58 4.53 -14.11 4.00
CA PRO A 58 3.20 -13.59 3.71
C PRO A 58 3.14 -12.06 3.76
N ALA A 59 3.87 -11.42 4.69
CA ALA A 59 4.01 -9.97 4.73
C ALA A 59 4.66 -9.43 3.44
N LEU A 60 5.74 -10.05 2.96
CA LEU A 60 6.38 -9.66 1.69
C LEU A 60 5.43 -9.82 0.50
N LEU A 61 4.66 -10.92 0.44
CA LEU A 61 3.68 -11.12 -0.63
C LEU A 61 2.58 -10.05 -0.62
N LEU A 62 2.08 -9.68 0.56
CA LEU A 62 1.10 -8.59 0.71
C LEU A 62 1.70 -7.23 0.28
N LEU A 63 2.96 -6.97 0.63
CA LEU A 63 3.68 -5.77 0.23
C LEU A 63 3.83 -5.70 -1.31
N LEU A 64 4.28 -6.78 -1.93
CA LEU A 64 4.42 -6.87 -3.39
C LEU A 64 3.08 -6.71 -4.10
N LEU A 65 2.03 -7.37 -3.60
CA LEU A 65 0.69 -7.25 -4.15
C LEU A 65 0.19 -5.79 -4.07
N GLY A 66 0.39 -5.13 -2.93
CA GLY A 66 0.00 -3.72 -2.78
C GLY A 66 0.77 -2.79 -3.72
N TYR A 67 2.04 -3.08 -4.02
CA TYR A 67 2.78 -2.34 -5.04
C TYR A 67 2.23 -2.58 -6.45
N ILE A 68 1.93 -3.82 -6.82
CA ILE A 68 1.37 -4.18 -8.14
C ILE A 68 0.00 -3.52 -8.37
N LEU A 69 -0.84 -3.45 -7.34
CA LEU A 69 -2.17 -2.84 -7.43
C LEU A 69 -2.14 -1.30 -7.39
N SER A 70 -1.00 -0.69 -7.07
CA SER A 70 -0.89 0.77 -6.94
C SER A 70 -0.76 1.46 -8.29
N ARG A 71 -1.83 2.10 -8.76
CA ARG A 71 -1.84 2.97 -9.96
C ARG A 71 -0.78 4.07 -9.89
N ARG A 72 -0.51 4.59 -8.68
CA ARG A 72 0.51 5.64 -8.44
C ARG A 72 1.92 5.12 -8.73
N MET A 73 2.19 3.87 -8.39
CA MET A 73 3.47 3.24 -8.67
C MET A 73 3.74 3.14 -10.17
N TRP A 74 2.74 2.71 -10.94
CA TRP A 74 2.84 2.64 -12.39
C TRP A 74 3.02 4.02 -13.03
N LYS A 75 2.37 5.06 -12.52
CA LYS A 75 2.61 6.44 -13.00
C LYS A 75 4.05 6.91 -12.79
N LEU A 76 4.73 6.47 -11.73
CA LEU A 76 6.13 6.81 -11.50
C LEU A 76 7.09 6.08 -12.44
N PHE A 77 6.83 4.79 -12.72
CA PHE A 77 7.76 3.95 -13.48
C PHE A 77 7.48 3.92 -14.99
N THR A 78 6.25 4.18 -15.45
CA THR A 78 5.89 4.11 -16.87
C THR A 78 6.59 5.22 -17.66
N GLY A 79 7.38 4.85 -18.66
CA GLY A 79 8.10 5.79 -19.52
C GLY A 79 9.46 6.29 -18.99
N CYS A 80 9.93 5.81 -17.84
CA CYS A 80 11.21 6.19 -17.25
C CYS A 80 12.41 5.85 -18.17
N CYS A 81 12.40 4.66 -18.80
CA CYS A 81 13.51 4.19 -19.65
C CYS A 81 13.36 4.55 -21.15
N GLY A 82 12.23 5.13 -21.56
CA GLY A 82 11.88 5.33 -22.98
C GLY A 82 12.03 6.75 -23.52
N SER A 83 12.37 7.72 -22.68
CA SER A 83 12.53 9.12 -23.09
C SER A 83 13.99 9.42 -23.43
N PRO A 84 14.32 9.87 -24.66
CA PRO A 84 15.69 10.19 -25.08
C PRO A 84 16.26 11.44 -24.37
N ASN A 85 15.40 12.22 -23.70
CA ASN A 85 15.85 13.28 -22.80
C ASN A 85 16.06 12.72 -21.40
N HIS A 86 17.12 11.93 -21.25
CA HIS A 86 17.71 11.57 -19.97
C HIS A 86 18.38 12.82 -19.36
N ARG A 87 17.62 13.89 -19.11
CA ARG A 87 17.95 14.79 -18.00
C ARG A 87 17.62 13.99 -16.76
N LEU A 88 18.59 13.16 -16.35
CA LEU A 88 18.66 12.64 -15.00
C LEU A 88 18.22 13.77 -14.09
N TYR A 89 17.08 13.52 -13.45
CA TYR A 89 16.50 14.25 -12.34
C TYR A 89 17.41 15.37 -11.81
N GLY A 90 17.12 16.62 -12.16
CA GLY A 90 17.53 17.73 -11.30
C GLY A 90 17.08 17.41 -9.87
N GLY A 91 17.89 17.76 -8.87
CA GLY A 91 17.74 17.28 -7.49
C GLY A 91 16.31 17.34 -6.94
N ASP A 92 15.55 18.38 -7.33
CA ASP A 92 14.16 18.57 -6.92
C ASP A 92 13.18 17.53 -7.47
N LYS A 93 13.32 17.08 -8.72
CA LYS A 93 12.46 16.04 -9.29
C LYS A 93 12.75 14.66 -8.69
N CYS A 94 14.01 14.39 -8.33
CA CYS A 94 14.39 13.13 -7.67
C CYS A 94 13.78 13.08 -6.27
N ARG A 95 13.92 14.18 -5.52
CA ARG A 95 13.33 14.35 -4.19
C ARG A 95 11.81 14.19 -4.23
N GLN A 96 11.15 14.75 -5.25
CA GLN A 96 9.71 14.62 -5.43
C GLN A 96 9.30 13.17 -5.74
N SER A 97 10.02 12.49 -6.64
CA SER A 97 9.76 11.08 -6.96
C SER A 97 9.96 10.17 -5.74
N LEU A 98 11.04 10.39 -4.97
CA LEU A 98 11.33 9.66 -3.74
C LEU A 98 10.23 9.90 -2.69
N TRP A 99 9.78 11.14 -2.54
CA TRP A 99 8.68 11.47 -1.63
C TRP A 99 7.38 10.74 -1.98
N VAL A 100 6.98 10.75 -3.26
CA VAL A 100 5.79 10.01 -3.71
C VAL A 100 5.98 8.50 -3.49
N PHE A 101 7.16 7.96 -3.77
CA PHE A 101 7.47 6.55 -3.51
C PHE A 101 7.35 6.18 -2.03
N CYS A 102 7.90 7.00 -1.12
CA CYS A 102 7.79 6.80 0.32
C CYS A 102 6.33 6.82 0.78
N GLN A 103 5.51 7.72 0.21
CA GLN A 103 4.08 7.77 0.54
C GLN A 103 3.30 6.57 0.03
N VAL A 104 3.57 6.12 -1.20
CA VAL A 104 2.95 4.90 -1.72
C VAL A 104 3.34 3.71 -0.85
N THR A 105 4.63 3.62 -0.48
CA THR A 105 5.14 2.58 0.41
C THR A 105 4.46 2.60 1.78
N ALA A 106 4.29 3.78 2.39
CA ALA A 106 3.62 3.92 3.68
C ALA A 106 2.16 3.42 3.64
N GLY A 107 1.43 3.69 2.56
CA GLY A 107 0.06 3.19 2.38
C GLY A 107 0.01 1.68 2.13
N VAL A 108 0.91 1.16 1.28
CA VAL A 108 1.00 -0.26 0.94
C VAL A 108 1.48 -1.11 2.12
N ALA A 109 2.30 -0.55 3.01
CA ALA A 109 2.82 -1.23 4.20
C ALA A 109 1.75 -1.52 5.26
N LEU A 110 0.54 -0.96 5.16
CA LEU A 110 -0.52 -1.20 6.14
C LEU A 110 -0.88 -2.70 6.23
N ALA A 111 -1.16 -3.35 5.10
CA ALA A 111 -1.53 -4.76 5.06
C ALA A 111 -0.45 -5.70 5.66
N PRO A 112 0.84 -5.62 5.29
CA PRO A 112 1.87 -6.47 5.90
C PRO A 112 2.10 -6.18 7.38
N LEU A 113 2.00 -4.92 7.83
CA LEU A 113 2.11 -4.58 9.24
C LEU A 113 0.94 -5.14 10.06
N THR A 114 -0.28 -5.10 9.51
CA THR A 114 -1.45 -5.73 10.12
C THR A 114 -1.32 -7.25 10.18
N TRP A 115 -0.78 -7.90 9.14
CA TRP A 115 -0.46 -9.32 9.18
C TRP A 115 0.50 -9.67 10.33
N ILE A 116 1.61 -8.94 10.44
CA ILE A 116 2.61 -9.17 11.50
C ILE A 116 1.99 -8.97 12.88
N ALA A 117 1.20 -7.92 13.07
CA ALA A 117 0.46 -7.69 14.32
C ALA A 117 -0.49 -8.85 14.65
N SER A 118 -1.27 -9.33 13.67
CA SER A 118 -2.18 -10.47 13.86
C SER A 118 -1.41 -11.74 14.25
N ALA A 119 -0.32 -12.04 13.56
CA ALA A 119 0.54 -13.19 13.85
C ALA A 119 1.18 -13.11 15.24
N LEU A 120 1.60 -11.92 15.68
CA LEU A 120 2.10 -11.68 17.03
C LEU A 120 1.01 -11.87 18.09
N LEU A 121 -0.25 -11.53 17.81
CA LEU A 121 -1.36 -11.77 18.74
C LEU A 121 -1.71 -13.27 18.84
N ASN A 122 -1.58 -14.02 17.75
CA ASN A 122 -1.78 -15.47 17.73
C ASN A 122 -0.63 -16.25 18.41
N THR A 123 0.55 -15.64 18.55
CA THR A 123 1.72 -16.10 19.35
C THR A 123 2.46 -17.33 18.83
N THR A 124 1.84 -18.18 18.01
CA THR A 124 2.41 -19.45 17.53
C THR A 124 3.75 -19.30 16.79
N PHE A 125 3.88 -18.29 15.93
CA PHE A 125 5.13 -18.03 15.21
C PHE A 125 6.20 -17.45 16.13
N PHE A 126 5.82 -16.57 17.07
CA PHE A 126 6.75 -15.95 18.01
C PHE A 126 7.32 -16.99 18.98
N GLU A 127 6.46 -17.83 19.58
CA GLU A 127 6.85 -18.93 20.46
C GLU A 127 7.88 -19.84 19.76
N CYS A 128 7.64 -20.22 18.50
CA CYS A 128 8.55 -21.04 17.71
C CYS A 128 9.87 -20.31 17.35
N ALA A 129 9.81 -19.01 17.05
CA ALA A 129 10.98 -18.22 16.72
C ALA A 129 11.94 -18.09 17.92
N VAL A 130 11.40 -17.70 19.08
CA VAL A 130 12.19 -17.54 20.31
C VAL A 130 12.71 -18.89 20.82
N SER A 131 11.97 -19.97 20.63
CA SER A 131 12.46 -21.32 20.98
C SER A 131 13.70 -21.72 20.19
N GLY A 132 13.79 -21.30 18.92
CA GLY A 132 14.99 -21.51 18.09
C GLY A 132 16.12 -20.51 18.35
N ASN A 133 15.82 -19.36 18.97
CA ASN A 133 16.80 -18.35 19.36
C ASN A 133 16.40 -17.70 20.69
N PRO A 134 16.80 -18.28 21.84
CA PRO A 134 16.33 -17.84 23.15
C PRO A 134 16.85 -16.47 23.60
N ASN A 135 17.72 -15.84 22.81
CA ASN A 135 18.21 -14.48 23.05
C ASN A 135 17.27 -13.40 22.49
N LEU A 136 16.20 -13.78 21.78
CA LEU A 136 15.27 -12.84 21.13
C LEU A 136 14.23 -12.23 22.11
N THR A 137 14.23 -12.63 23.38
CA THR A 137 13.28 -12.11 24.39
C THR A 137 13.56 -10.67 24.80
N LEU A 138 12.52 -9.86 25.03
CA LEU A 138 12.58 -8.46 25.50
C LEU A 138 13.10 -8.31 26.94
N GLY A 139 13.05 -9.36 27.75
CA GLY A 139 13.51 -9.37 29.14
C GLY A 139 14.80 -10.16 29.32
N GLU A 140 14.97 -10.77 30.50
CA GLU A 140 16.10 -11.69 30.71
C GLU A 140 16.00 -12.88 29.76
N PRO A 141 17.09 -13.21 29.03
CA PRO A 141 17.10 -14.34 28.12
C PRO A 141 16.82 -15.63 28.89
N LEU A 142 16.00 -16.49 28.29
CA LEU A 142 15.54 -17.76 28.91
C LEU A 142 16.68 -18.64 29.43
N CYS A 143 17.87 -18.51 28.82
CA CYS A 143 19.08 -19.26 29.17
C CYS A 143 20.22 -18.37 29.70
N LEU A 144 19.95 -17.29 30.43
CA LEU A 144 21.01 -16.49 31.07
C LEU A 144 21.80 -17.38 32.05
N ASN A 145 23.12 -17.48 31.87
CA ASN A 145 24.05 -18.27 32.70
C ASN A 145 23.82 -19.80 32.76
N LYS A 146 23.07 -20.39 31.82
CA LYS A 146 22.84 -21.85 31.77
C LYS A 146 23.72 -22.55 30.71
N LYS A 147 24.00 -23.84 30.94
CA LYS A 147 24.76 -24.72 30.04
C LYS A 147 24.15 -24.77 28.61
N PRO A 148 24.91 -25.13 27.57
CA PRO A 148 24.39 -25.31 26.20
C PRO A 148 23.19 -26.26 26.11
N GLU A 149 23.05 -27.18 27.07
CA GLU A 149 21.90 -28.07 27.28
C GLU A 149 20.56 -27.30 27.41
N CYS A 150 20.57 -26.05 27.94
CA CYS A 150 19.39 -25.20 28.04
C CYS A 150 18.84 -24.79 26.67
N GLN A 151 19.69 -24.51 25.67
CA GLN A 151 19.22 -24.15 24.33
C GLN A 151 18.50 -25.31 23.66
N GLU A 152 18.99 -26.54 23.84
CA GLU A 152 18.36 -27.73 23.28
C GLU A 152 16.99 -27.99 23.94
N GLN A 153 16.89 -27.82 25.25
CA GLN A 153 15.63 -27.96 25.99
C GLN A 153 14.61 -26.87 25.62
N VAL A 154 15.04 -25.61 25.48
CA VAL A 154 14.15 -24.50 25.07
C VAL A 154 13.66 -24.67 23.63
N SER A 155 14.49 -25.20 22.72
CA SER A 155 14.05 -25.51 21.34
C SER A 155 12.94 -26.56 21.25
N ARG A 156 12.76 -27.36 22.31
CA ARG A 156 11.71 -28.38 22.44
C ARG A 156 10.48 -27.89 23.19
N LEU A 157 10.50 -26.69 23.76
CA LEU A 157 9.40 -26.10 24.52
C LEU A 157 8.06 -26.09 23.76
N PRO A 158 8.00 -25.75 22.45
CA PRO A 158 6.75 -25.80 21.68
C PRO A 158 6.18 -27.22 21.49
N CYS A 159 7.02 -28.25 21.65
CA CYS A 159 6.64 -29.66 21.51
C CYS A 159 6.52 -30.38 22.85
N ALA A 160 6.50 -29.66 23.99
CA ALA A 160 6.55 -30.26 25.32
C ALA A 160 5.42 -31.25 25.63
N ASN A 161 4.30 -31.17 24.91
CA ASN A 161 3.19 -32.10 25.03
C ASN A 161 3.44 -33.47 24.36
N ILE A 162 4.50 -33.60 23.55
CA ILE A 162 4.78 -34.77 22.70
C ILE A 162 6.11 -35.43 23.08
N LEU A 163 7.05 -34.68 23.66
CA LEU A 163 8.39 -35.15 24.00
C LEU A 163 8.66 -34.99 25.50
N PRO A 164 9.25 -36.00 26.19
CA PRO A 164 9.65 -35.83 27.58
C PRO A 164 10.74 -34.77 27.69
N LEU A 165 10.46 -33.69 28.42
CA LEU A 165 11.46 -32.74 28.88
C LEU A 165 11.84 -33.05 30.33
N ASP A 166 13.10 -32.86 30.69
CA ASP A 166 13.59 -32.90 32.08
C ASP A 166 13.17 -31.67 32.90
N LEU A 167 12.21 -30.89 32.40
CA LEU A 167 11.65 -29.73 33.09
C LEU A 167 10.31 -30.09 33.72
N GLU A 168 10.07 -29.55 34.91
CA GLU A 168 8.76 -29.64 35.55
C GLU A 168 7.70 -28.99 34.65
N LYS A 169 6.55 -29.66 34.48
CA LYS A 169 5.46 -29.18 33.62
C LYS A 169 5.02 -27.75 33.96
N SER A 170 5.05 -27.40 35.25
CA SER A 170 4.76 -26.05 35.77
C SER A 170 5.71 -24.99 35.21
N GLN A 171 7.02 -25.28 35.14
CA GLN A 171 8.04 -24.38 34.60
C GLN A 171 7.88 -24.18 33.09
N VAL A 172 7.52 -25.24 32.37
CA VAL A 172 7.23 -25.18 30.93
C VAL A 172 6.03 -24.28 30.65
N GLU A 173 4.94 -24.45 31.40
CA GLU A 173 3.74 -23.63 31.27
C GLU A 173 4.01 -22.16 31.61
N GLU A 174 4.80 -21.88 32.66
CA GLU A 174 5.20 -20.52 33.03
C GLU A 174 6.02 -19.84 31.93
N MET A 175 7.00 -20.54 31.33
CA MET A 175 7.81 -20.00 30.23
C MET A 175 6.96 -19.73 28.97
N LEU A 176 6.04 -20.63 28.62
CA LEU A 176 5.13 -20.43 27.49
C LEU A 176 4.17 -19.25 27.73
N LEU A 177 3.64 -19.11 28.95
CA LEU A 177 2.81 -17.96 29.34
C LEU A 177 3.59 -16.65 29.22
N ARG A 178 4.86 -16.64 29.63
CA ARG A 178 5.74 -15.47 29.48
C ARG A 178 5.95 -15.11 28.01
N LEU A 179 6.27 -16.07 27.16
CA LEU A 179 6.46 -15.87 25.72
C LEU A 179 5.19 -15.36 25.03
N ARG A 180 4.03 -15.92 25.41
CA ARG A 180 2.72 -15.48 24.90
C ARG A 180 2.44 -14.03 25.29
N ALA A 181 2.64 -13.68 26.56
CA ALA A 181 2.45 -12.32 27.04
C ALA A 181 3.36 -11.34 26.30
N GLU A 182 4.63 -11.70 26.11
CA GLU A 182 5.59 -10.87 25.37
C GLU A 182 5.15 -10.66 23.90
N SER A 183 4.76 -11.74 23.21
CA SER A 183 4.25 -11.68 21.84
C SER A 183 3.02 -10.79 21.71
N GLN A 184 2.05 -10.94 22.63
CA GLN A 184 0.81 -10.16 22.60
C GLN A 184 1.05 -8.69 22.92
N VAL A 185 1.94 -8.38 23.88
CA VAL A 185 2.33 -6.99 24.18
C VAL A 185 3.00 -6.36 22.96
N LEU A 186 3.93 -7.06 22.29
CA LEU A 186 4.53 -6.58 21.05
C LEU A 186 3.49 -6.35 19.94
N GLY A 187 2.55 -7.28 19.78
CA GLY A 187 1.43 -7.13 18.83
C GLY A 187 0.60 -5.87 19.09
N TRP A 188 0.21 -5.63 20.35
CA TRP A 188 -0.54 -4.42 20.73
C TRP A 188 0.26 -3.12 20.59
N ILE A 189 1.55 -3.14 20.95
CA ILE A 189 2.45 -1.99 20.75
C ILE A 189 2.54 -1.66 19.26
N LEU A 190 2.69 -2.67 18.40
CA LEU A 190 2.74 -2.48 16.95
C LEU A 190 1.42 -1.89 16.41
N ILE A 191 0.27 -2.39 16.85
CA ILE A 191 -1.04 -1.85 16.47
C ILE A 191 -1.16 -0.38 16.89
N ALA A 192 -0.84 -0.07 18.14
CA ALA A 192 -0.88 1.30 18.65
C ALA A 192 0.03 2.22 17.82
N PHE A 193 1.25 1.79 17.52
CA PHE A 193 2.21 2.52 16.69
C PHE A 193 1.68 2.80 15.28
N ILE A 194 1.10 1.80 14.60
CA ILE A 194 0.52 1.97 13.27
C ILE A 194 -0.61 3.00 13.28
N LEU A 195 -1.52 2.90 14.25
CA LEU A 195 -2.66 3.82 14.37
C LEU A 195 -2.21 5.25 14.69
N THR A 196 -1.26 5.41 15.61
CA THR A 196 -0.69 6.72 15.96
C THR A 196 0.03 7.35 14.77
N LEU A 197 0.89 6.60 14.07
CA LEU A 197 1.56 7.11 12.87
C LEU A 197 0.57 7.48 11.77
N GLY A 198 -0.45 6.65 11.54
CA GLY A 198 -1.51 6.93 10.56
C GLY A 198 -2.25 8.22 10.90
N LEU A 199 -2.61 8.43 12.17
CA LEU A 199 -3.26 9.66 12.62
C LEU A 199 -2.35 10.88 12.45
N VAL A 200 -1.08 10.80 12.89
CA VAL A 200 -0.11 11.90 12.75
C VAL A 200 0.07 12.26 11.27
N PHE A 201 0.24 11.26 10.41
CA PHE A 201 0.40 11.47 8.97
C PHE A 201 -0.84 12.13 8.35
N MET A 202 -2.04 11.70 8.71
CA MET A 202 -3.30 12.32 8.26
C MET A 202 -3.39 13.78 8.75
N CYS A 203 -3.13 14.04 10.02
CA CYS A 203 -3.16 15.39 10.59
C CYS A 203 -2.15 16.31 9.89
N LEU A 204 -0.89 15.88 9.75
CA LEU A 204 0.15 16.66 9.08
C LEU A 204 -0.20 16.92 7.61
N SER A 205 -0.73 15.91 6.90
CA SER A 205 -1.15 16.10 5.52
C SER A 205 -2.29 17.11 5.39
N HIS A 206 -3.24 17.13 6.32
CA HIS A 206 -4.34 18.08 6.30
C HIS A 206 -3.88 19.49 6.70
N CYS A 207 -2.99 19.61 7.70
CA CYS A 207 -2.43 20.89 8.14
C CYS A 207 -1.50 21.54 7.11
N CYS A 208 -0.69 20.74 6.41
CA CYS A 208 0.24 21.23 5.39
C CYS A 208 -0.44 21.44 4.02
N SER A 209 -1.76 21.40 3.95
CA SER A 209 -2.48 21.54 2.68
C SER A 209 -2.64 23.01 2.28
N PRO A 210 -2.03 23.49 1.16
CA PRO A 210 -2.29 24.83 0.62
C PRO A 210 -3.74 25.10 0.18
N VAL A 211 -4.61 24.09 0.10
CA VAL A 211 -6.02 24.29 -0.25
C VAL A 211 -6.94 24.03 0.94
N SER A 212 -8.07 24.77 0.97
CA SER A 212 -9.13 24.59 1.96
C SER A 212 -9.79 23.20 1.84
N PHE A 213 -10.36 22.70 2.94
CA PHE A 213 -11.02 21.39 2.99
C PHE A 213 -12.10 21.21 1.91
N LEU A 214 -12.94 22.23 1.67
CA LEU A 214 -14.01 22.13 0.67
C LEU A 214 -13.46 22.10 -0.76
N GLN A 215 -12.43 22.89 -1.04
CA GLN A 215 -11.72 22.88 -2.32
C GLN A 215 -11.02 21.55 -2.54
N LEU A 216 -10.42 20.96 -1.49
CA LEU A 216 -9.82 19.63 -1.55
C LEU A 216 -10.87 18.54 -1.84
N LYS A 217 -12.07 18.63 -1.24
CA LYS A 217 -13.17 17.72 -1.54
C LYS A 217 -13.58 17.85 -3.01
N PHE A 218 -13.83 19.07 -3.48
CA PHE A 218 -14.17 19.33 -4.88
C PHE A 218 -13.11 18.79 -5.84
N TRP A 219 -11.83 19.04 -5.56
CA TRP A 219 -10.72 18.58 -6.38
C TRP A 219 -10.69 17.04 -6.50
N LYS A 220 -10.88 16.32 -5.38
CA LYS A 220 -10.97 14.85 -5.43
C LYS A 220 -12.15 14.38 -6.29
N THR A 221 -13.32 14.99 -6.13
CA THR A 221 -14.51 14.68 -6.94
C THR A 221 -14.26 14.94 -8.43
N TYR A 222 -13.62 16.07 -8.76
CA TYR A 222 -13.24 16.41 -10.12
C TYR A 222 -12.33 15.35 -10.73
N LEU A 223 -11.26 14.96 -10.05
CA LEU A 223 -10.31 13.96 -10.56
C LEU A 223 -10.97 12.60 -10.79
N GLN A 224 -11.88 12.19 -9.90
CA GLN A 224 -12.63 10.95 -10.08
C GLN A 224 -13.51 11.02 -11.33
N LYS A 225 -14.30 12.09 -11.49
CA LYS A 225 -15.17 12.25 -12.65
C LYS A 225 -14.42 12.45 -13.95
N GLU A 226 -13.28 13.14 -13.92
CA GLU A 226 -12.37 13.24 -15.05
C GLU A 226 -11.89 11.86 -15.49
N GLN A 227 -11.50 10.99 -14.54
CA GLN A 227 -11.04 9.64 -14.85
C GLN A 227 -12.16 8.77 -15.46
N ASP A 228 -13.35 8.78 -14.88
CA ASP A 228 -14.50 8.02 -15.39
C ASP A 228 -14.86 8.43 -16.82
N LEU A 229 -14.94 9.75 -17.06
CA LEU A 229 -15.25 10.31 -18.38
C LEU A 229 -14.13 10.06 -19.38
N PHE A 230 -12.86 10.14 -18.95
CA PHE A 230 -11.72 9.85 -19.79
C PHE A 230 -11.73 8.40 -20.26
N GLU A 231 -12.01 7.43 -19.38
CA GLU A 231 -12.09 6.01 -19.74
C GLU A 231 -13.22 5.76 -20.74
N GLN A 232 -14.40 6.34 -20.49
CA GLN A 232 -15.51 6.27 -21.43
C GLN A 232 -15.13 6.82 -22.81
N LYS A 233 -14.59 8.04 -22.87
CA LYS A 233 -14.22 8.71 -24.12
C LYS A 233 -13.08 8.02 -24.85
N ALA A 234 -12.10 7.48 -24.11
CA ALA A 234 -11.01 6.71 -24.70
C ALA A 234 -11.53 5.41 -25.35
N LYS A 235 -12.50 4.74 -24.72
CA LYS A 235 -13.12 3.53 -25.26
C LYS A 235 -13.93 3.82 -26.52
N GLU A 236 -14.74 4.88 -26.52
CA GLU A 236 -15.48 5.35 -27.69
C GLU A 236 -14.52 5.63 -28.86
N HIS A 237 -13.49 6.44 -28.62
CA HIS A 237 -12.50 6.82 -29.64
C HIS A 237 -11.69 5.63 -30.17
N ALA A 238 -11.35 4.67 -29.30
CA ALA A 238 -10.67 3.44 -29.71
C ALA A 238 -11.58 2.54 -30.58
N CYS A 239 -12.87 2.48 -30.28
CA CYS A 239 -13.84 1.73 -31.08
C CYS A 239 -13.97 2.32 -32.49
N GLU A 240 -14.12 3.64 -32.61
CA GLU A 240 -14.19 4.33 -33.90
C GLU A 240 -12.93 4.09 -34.76
N LEU A 241 -11.75 4.17 -34.13
CA LEU A 241 -10.49 3.90 -34.81
C LEU A 241 -10.39 2.45 -35.29
N ALA A 242 -10.81 1.49 -34.46
CA ALA A 242 -10.82 0.07 -34.81
C ALA A 242 -11.79 -0.23 -35.96
N GLU A 243 -13.02 0.29 -35.91
CA GLU A 243 -14.03 0.14 -36.96
C GLU A 243 -13.55 0.71 -38.29
N ARG A 244 -12.98 1.92 -38.29
CA ARG A 244 -12.38 2.54 -39.48
C ARG A 244 -11.30 1.65 -40.10
N ASN A 245 -10.41 1.10 -39.27
CA ASN A 245 -9.33 0.23 -39.72
C ASN A 245 -9.83 -1.08 -40.31
N LEU A 246 -10.77 -1.74 -39.62
CA LEU A 246 -11.36 -2.99 -40.07
C LEU A 246 -12.12 -2.80 -41.39
N LYS A 247 -12.92 -1.74 -41.50
CA LYS A 247 -13.64 -1.41 -42.73
C LYS A 247 -12.69 -1.21 -43.91
N SER A 248 -11.65 -0.39 -43.72
CA SER A 248 -10.66 -0.12 -44.78
C SER A 248 -9.89 -1.38 -45.18
N PHE A 249 -9.58 -2.26 -44.21
CA PHE A 249 -8.90 -3.53 -44.46
C PHE A 249 -9.76 -4.50 -45.29
N PHE A 250 -11.01 -4.74 -44.88
CA PHE A 250 -11.90 -5.67 -45.59
C PHE A 250 -12.36 -5.13 -46.95
N GLU A 251 -12.52 -3.82 -47.10
CA GLU A 251 -12.89 -3.19 -48.38
C GLU A 251 -11.68 -2.89 -49.27
N SER A 252 -10.44 -3.14 -48.80
CA SER A 252 -9.19 -2.80 -49.50
C SER A 252 -9.10 -1.32 -49.92
N THR A 253 -9.67 -0.41 -49.13
CA THR A 253 -9.69 1.03 -49.39
C THR A 253 -8.63 1.77 -48.56
N LYS A 254 -8.19 2.94 -49.04
CA LYS A 254 -7.29 3.80 -48.24
C LYS A 254 -8.08 4.39 -47.07
N PRO A 255 -7.53 4.36 -45.85
CA PRO A 255 -8.28 4.78 -44.67
C PRO A 255 -8.35 6.32 -44.58
N SER A 256 -9.52 6.85 -44.20
CA SER A 256 -9.76 8.29 -44.03
C SER A 256 -8.94 8.89 -42.88
N PRO A 257 -8.46 10.15 -42.94
CA PRO A 257 -7.66 10.72 -41.85
C PRO A 257 -8.41 10.71 -40.51
N PHE A 258 -7.74 10.23 -39.46
CA PHE A 258 -8.29 10.14 -38.11
C PHE A 258 -7.39 10.93 -37.15
N LEU A 259 -7.97 11.90 -36.44
CA LEU A 259 -7.23 12.77 -35.54
C LEU A 259 -7.12 12.10 -34.17
N SER A 260 -5.92 11.65 -33.83
CA SER A 260 -5.57 11.19 -32.49
C SER A 260 -4.53 12.14 -31.87
N PRO A 261 -4.56 12.38 -30.54
CA PRO A 261 -3.55 13.19 -29.88
C PRO A 261 -2.13 12.66 -30.13
N SER A 262 -1.17 13.59 -30.26
CA SER A 262 0.23 13.22 -30.49
C SER A 262 0.86 12.53 -29.28
N THR A 263 1.92 11.74 -29.48
CA THR A 263 2.67 11.11 -28.39
C THR A 263 3.20 12.13 -27.37
N LYS A 264 3.56 13.34 -27.82
CA LYS A 264 4.01 14.42 -26.92
C LYS A 264 2.88 14.91 -26.01
N SER A 265 1.67 15.07 -26.58
CA SER A 265 0.47 15.43 -25.82
C SER A 265 0.17 14.39 -24.75
N TRP A 266 0.24 13.10 -25.10
CA TRP A 266 0.06 11.98 -24.16
C TRP A 266 1.07 11.99 -23.01
N GLN A 267 2.35 12.24 -23.31
CA GLN A 267 3.40 12.34 -22.28
C GLN A 267 3.16 13.52 -21.34
N GLN A 268 2.70 14.66 -21.87
CA GLN A 268 2.46 15.86 -21.07
C GLN A 268 1.31 15.69 -20.08
N VAL A 269 0.18 15.11 -20.50
CA VAL A 269 -0.97 14.87 -19.61
C VAL A 269 -0.73 13.73 -18.61
N SER A 270 0.23 12.85 -18.89
CA SER A 270 0.63 11.74 -18.00
C SER A 270 1.65 12.15 -16.93
N SER A 271 2.15 13.38 -16.95
CA SER A 271 3.15 13.84 -15.97
C SER A 271 2.55 14.03 -14.57
N LEU A 272 3.43 14.00 -13.55
CA LEU A 272 2.99 14.22 -12.17
C LEU A 272 2.47 15.66 -12.01
N TYR A 273 1.25 15.78 -11.51
CA TYR A 273 0.66 17.08 -11.20
C TYR A 273 1.31 17.69 -9.96
N SER A 274 1.68 18.97 -10.06
CA SER A 274 2.07 19.82 -8.93
C SER A 274 1.09 21.00 -8.83
N PHE A 275 0.54 21.22 -7.64
CA PHE A 275 -0.37 22.35 -7.41
C PHE A 275 0.36 23.67 -7.62
N ASN A 276 -0.25 24.58 -8.39
CA ASN A 276 0.22 25.94 -8.57
C ASN A 276 -0.81 26.91 -7.94
N PRO A 277 -0.44 27.72 -6.94
CA PRO A 277 -1.36 28.70 -6.34
C PRO A 277 -1.81 29.79 -7.31
N ASN A 278 -1.03 30.07 -8.36
CA ASN A 278 -1.28 31.15 -9.32
C ASN A 278 -2.19 30.73 -10.50
N GLY A 279 -2.45 29.43 -10.68
CA GLY A 279 -3.33 28.90 -11.72
C GLY A 279 -4.17 27.74 -11.20
N GLN A 280 -5.48 27.91 -11.09
CA GLN A 280 -6.40 26.94 -10.49
C GLN A 280 -6.71 25.75 -11.41
N HIS A 281 -5.69 25.01 -11.84
CA HIS A 281 -5.89 23.77 -12.60
C HIS A 281 -6.01 22.60 -11.63
N TYR A 282 -6.93 21.66 -11.88
CA TYR A 282 -7.15 20.50 -11.01
C TYR A 282 -6.48 19.20 -11.50
N SER A 283 -5.99 19.18 -12.75
CA SER A 283 -5.28 18.04 -13.32
C SER A 283 -4.28 18.51 -14.38
N MET A 284 -3.39 17.61 -14.83
CA MET A 284 -2.50 17.89 -15.96
C MET A 284 -3.24 17.97 -17.30
N LEU A 285 -4.37 17.27 -17.43
CA LEU A 285 -5.23 17.35 -18.61
C LEU A 285 -5.95 18.70 -18.67
N HIS A 286 -6.51 19.15 -17.55
CA HIS A 286 -7.09 20.49 -17.38
C HIS A 286 -6.06 21.57 -17.75
N LYS A 287 -4.87 21.49 -17.16
CA LYS A 287 -3.77 22.42 -17.46
C LYS A 287 -3.39 22.39 -18.95
N TYR A 288 -3.33 21.20 -19.56
CA TYR A 288 -3.00 21.07 -20.97
C TYR A 288 -4.02 21.76 -21.87
N VAL A 289 -5.32 21.60 -21.60
CA VAL A 289 -6.39 22.23 -22.40
C VAL A 289 -6.36 23.75 -22.27
N GLU A 290 -6.30 24.29 -21.04
CA GLU A 290 -6.33 25.74 -20.83
C GLU A 290 -5.05 26.44 -21.30
N CYS A 291 -3.87 25.80 -21.16
CA CYS A 291 -2.62 26.36 -21.68
C CYS A 291 -2.44 26.17 -23.19
N ALA A 292 -3.13 25.21 -23.83
CA ALA A 292 -3.07 25.04 -25.28
C ALA A 292 -3.81 26.13 -26.05
N GLU A 293 -4.79 26.80 -25.42
CA GLU A 293 -5.53 27.93 -26.03
C GLU A 293 -4.79 29.28 -25.92
N GLY A 294 -3.76 29.38 -25.08
CA GLY A 294 -2.97 30.60 -24.88
C GLY A 294 -1.57 30.51 -25.51
N ASN A 295 -1.39 31.04 -26.71
CA ASN A 295 -0.06 31.40 -27.21
C ASN A 295 0.50 32.56 -26.35
N SER A 296 1.16 32.23 -25.24
CA SER A 296 2.10 33.14 -24.58
C SER A 296 3.33 32.35 -24.12
N SER A 297 4.42 32.63 -24.82
CA SER A 297 5.82 32.38 -24.46
C SER A 297 6.06 31.62 -23.16
N ILE A 298 6.56 30.39 -23.29
CA ILE A 298 7.29 29.69 -22.23
C ILE A 298 8.56 30.49 -21.93
N GLN A 299 8.45 31.50 -21.04
CA GLN A 299 9.58 31.90 -20.22
C GLN A 299 9.62 30.96 -19.03
N HIS A 300 10.65 30.12 -19.02
CA HIS A 300 11.10 29.41 -17.84
C HIS A 300 11.43 30.44 -16.76
N SER A 301 10.50 30.72 -15.86
CA SER A 301 10.81 31.41 -14.61
C SER A 301 11.40 30.38 -13.66
N GLU A 302 12.73 30.29 -13.67
CA GLU A 302 13.50 29.76 -12.54
C GLU A 302 13.21 30.64 -11.33
N GLY A 303 12.66 30.06 -10.25
CA GLY A 303 12.62 30.74 -8.94
C GLY A 303 11.28 30.82 -8.21
N GLU A 304 10.30 29.94 -8.45
CA GLU A 304 9.13 29.86 -7.56
C GLU A 304 9.33 28.75 -6.52
N GLU A 305 9.36 29.15 -5.24
CA GLU A 305 9.30 28.28 -4.07
C GLU A 305 8.11 27.33 -4.20
N ILE A 306 8.39 26.03 -4.18
CA ILE A 306 7.39 24.98 -4.36
C ILE A 306 6.59 24.87 -3.04
N PRO A 307 5.29 25.23 -3.01
CA PRO A 307 4.46 24.96 -1.84
C PRO A 307 4.28 23.44 -1.65
N PRO A 308 4.04 22.98 -0.42
CA PRO A 308 3.89 21.56 -0.13
C PRO A 308 2.78 20.96 -1.00
N ILE A 309 3.09 19.86 -1.66
CA ILE A 309 2.13 19.14 -2.50
C ILE A 309 0.98 18.66 -1.62
N VAL A 310 -0.22 19.18 -1.90
CA VAL A 310 -1.47 18.57 -1.44
C VAL A 310 -1.70 17.35 -2.25
N LEU A 311 -1.34 16.22 -1.68
CA LEU A 311 -1.72 14.96 -2.28
C LEU A 311 -3.18 14.69 -1.97
N GLY A 312 -3.92 14.34 -3.02
CA GLY A 312 -5.20 13.66 -2.90
C GLY A 312 -5.02 12.38 -2.07
N PHE A 313 -5.32 12.48 -0.79
CA PHE A 313 -5.54 11.33 0.06
C PHE A 313 -6.95 10.80 -0.14
N VAL A 314 -7.10 9.48 -0.15
CA VAL A 314 -8.34 8.72 -0.34
C VAL A 314 -8.71 8.56 -1.82
N ASP A 315 -8.43 7.35 -2.34
CA ASP A 315 -9.16 6.81 -3.47
C ASP A 315 -10.66 6.80 -3.12
N HIS A 316 -11.43 7.57 -3.91
CA HIS A 316 -12.83 7.35 -4.30
C HIS A 316 -13.89 7.23 -3.20
N CYS A 317 -14.83 8.17 -3.21
CA CYS A 317 -16.21 7.93 -2.78
C CYS A 317 -17.13 8.56 -3.83
N GLU A 318 -17.77 7.69 -4.60
CA GLU A 318 -18.91 8.05 -5.44
C GLU A 318 -20.13 8.33 -4.55
N GLU A 319 -20.69 9.53 -4.70
CA GLU A 319 -21.94 9.96 -4.06
C GLU A 319 -23.15 9.33 -4.76
N SER A 320 -24.18 8.97 -3.98
CA SER A 320 -25.55 8.90 -4.50
C SER A 320 -26.44 9.78 -3.62
N GLY A 321 -27.00 10.83 -4.22
CA GLY A 321 -27.93 11.76 -3.58
C GLY A 321 -29.16 11.06 -2.99
N PHE A 322 -29.56 11.50 -1.80
CA PHE A 322 -30.65 12.45 -1.59
C PHE A 322 -30.24 13.38 -0.44
#